data_AF-A0A842NNE4-F1
#
_entry.id   AF-A0A842NNE4-F1
#
_cell.length_a   1.000
_cell.length_b   1.000
_cell.length_c   1.000
_cell.angle_alpha   90.00
_cell.angle_beta   90.00
_cell.angle_gamma   90.00
#
_symmetry.space_group_name_H-M   'P 1'
#
loop_
_entity.id
_entity.type
_entity.pdbx_description
1 polymer ?
#
loop_
_entity_poly.entity_id
_entity_poly.type
_entity_poly.pdbx_seq_one_letter_code
_entity_poly.pdbx_strand_id
1 'polypeptide(L)'
;MIGAEEFLLLISATLFLCYVSGLIYTKTRIPDILILLGFGVLLGPVLGIFQKDTFVAISPLMSVVAICIITFESGISLDVKTFRKALFKSFTLTILTFFTVMLTVGFAVHFAMPETFSLLEGMLLGTMVAGIST
;
A
#
# COMPACT_ATOMS: atom_id res chain seq x y z
N MET A 1 -22.66 16.37 3.39
CA MET A 1 -22.44 15.26 4.34
C MET A 1 -22.76 14.00 3.57
N ILE A 2 -21.79 13.09 3.39
CA ILE A 2 -22.04 11.80 2.73
C ILE A 2 -23.11 11.06 3.53
N GLY A 3 -24.17 10.61 2.87
CA GLY A 3 -25.21 9.82 3.52
C GLY A 3 -24.65 8.48 3.99
N ALA A 4 -25.15 7.93 5.10
CA ALA A 4 -24.72 6.61 5.57
C ALA A 4 -24.92 5.53 4.48
N GLU A 5 -25.98 5.67 3.68
CA GLU A 5 -26.24 4.85 2.49
C GLU A 5 -25.13 4.91 1.43
N GLU A 6 -24.63 6.10 1.09
CA GLU A 6 -23.58 6.29 0.09
C GLU A 6 -22.26 5.67 0.56
N PHE A 7 -21.95 5.81 1.85
CA PHE A 7 -20.75 5.23 2.44
C PHE A 7 -20.82 3.70 2.47
N LEU A 8 -21.97 3.13 2.85
CA LEU A 8 -22.19 1.69 2.80
C LEU A 8 -22.13 1.15 1.38
N LEU A 9 -22.75 1.83 0.41
CA LEU A 9 -22.66 1.47 -1.00
C LEU A 9 -21.22 1.48 -1.51
N LEU A 10 -20.42 2.47 -1.11
CA LEU A 10 -19.01 2.53 -1.48
C LEU A 10 -18.21 1.35 -0.91
N ILE A 11 -18.40 1.03 0.38
CA ILE A 11 -17.73 -0.11 1.01
C ILE A 11 -18.15 -1.41 0.32
N SER A 12 -19.46 -1.63 0.13
CA SER A 12 -19.97 -2.83 -0.52
C SER A 12 -19.49 -2.96 -1.96
N ALA A 13 -19.48 -1.87 -2.73
CA ALA A 13 -18.95 -1.86 -4.09
C ALA A 13 -17.45 -2.15 -4.12
N THR A 14 -16.68 -1.60 -3.19
CA THR A 14 -15.23 -1.84 -3.09
C THR A 14 -14.93 -3.29 -2.72
N LEU A 15 -15.67 -3.86 -1.76
CA LEU A 15 -15.55 -5.28 -1.39
C LEU A 15 -15.94 -6.21 -2.55
N PHE A 16 -17.01 -5.89 -3.26
CA PHE A 16 -17.42 -6.63 -4.44
C PHE A 16 -16.37 -6.56 -5.55
N LEU A 17 -15.80 -5.38 -5.81
CA LEU A 17 -14.69 -5.20 -6.76
C LEU A 17 -13.43 -5.95 -6.35
N CYS A 18 -13.10 -6.01 -5.07
CA CYS A 18 -12.00 -6.83 -4.56
C CYS A 18 -12.20 -8.31 -4.92
N TYR A 19 -13.40 -8.85 -4.70
CA TYR A 19 -13.70 -10.22 -5.09
C TYR A 19 -13.64 -10.44 -6.62
N VAL A 20 -14.29 -9.56 -7.40
CA VAL A 20 -14.33 -9.67 -8.87
C VAL A 20 -12.93 -9.51 -9.47
N SER A 21 -12.12 -8.59 -8.95
CA SER A 21 -10.74 -8.39 -9.41
C SER A 21 -9.86 -9.62 -9.16
N GLY A 22 -10.06 -10.35 -8.05
CA GLY A 22 -9.42 -11.66 -7.82
C GLY A 22 -9.80 -12.72 -8.87
N LEU A 23 -11.06 -12.73 -9.33
CA LEU A 23 -11.48 -13.61 -10.42
C LEU A 23 -10.83 -13.20 -11.76
N ILE A 24 -10.76 -11.89 -12.03
CA ILE A 24 -10.12 -11.33 -13.22
C ILE A 24 -8.60 -11.63 -13.22
N TYR A 25 -7.95 -11.57 -12.06
CA TYR A 25 -6.53 -11.92 -11.89
C TYR A 25 -6.24 -13.34 -12.40
N THR A 26 -7.14 -14.30 -12.15
CA THR A 26 -6.98 -15.69 -12.58
C THR A 26 -6.89 -15.83 -14.11
N LYS A 27 -7.57 -14.95 -14.86
CA LYS A 27 -7.59 -14.95 -16.34
C LYS A 27 -6.55 -14.00 -16.96
N THR A 28 -6.34 -12.84 -16.36
CA THR A 28 -5.56 -11.73 -16.95
C THR A 28 -4.18 -11.54 -16.32
N ARG A 29 -3.93 -12.13 -15.14
CA ARG A 29 -2.74 -11.91 -14.29
C ARG A 29 -2.54 -10.46 -13.84
N ILE A 30 -3.52 -9.58 -13.99
CA ILE A 30 -3.48 -8.19 -13.52
C ILE A 30 -3.79 -8.16 -12.02
N PRO A 31 -2.87 -7.68 -11.16
CA PRO A 31 -3.10 -7.60 -9.72
C PRO A 31 -4.38 -6.84 -9.36
N ASP A 32 -5.12 -7.36 -8.40
CA ASP A 32 -6.35 -6.80 -7.85
C ASP A 32 -6.17 -5.35 -7.37
N ILE A 33 -5.03 -5.06 -6.74
CA ILE A 33 -4.70 -3.72 -6.25
C ILE A 33 -4.70 -2.64 -7.35
N LEU A 34 -4.34 -2.99 -8.60
CA LEU A 34 -4.35 -2.04 -9.71
C LEU A 34 -5.78 -1.67 -10.11
N ILE A 35 -6.69 -2.64 -10.10
CA ILE A 35 -8.11 -2.43 -10.39
C ILE A 35 -8.75 -1.57 -9.30
N LEU A 36 -8.43 -1.84 -8.02
CA LEU A 36 -8.92 -1.05 -6.89
C LEU A 36 -8.38 0.38 -6.92
N LEU A 37 -7.10 0.57 -7.22
CA LEU A 37 -6.50 1.89 -7.39
C LEU A 37 -7.20 2.67 -8.51
N GLY A 38 -7.39 2.03 -9.66
CA GLY A 38 -8.10 2.61 -10.80
C GLY A 38 -9.53 3.01 -10.45
N PHE A 39 -10.24 2.16 -9.70
CA PHE A 39 -11.58 2.46 -9.21
C PHE A 39 -11.61 3.68 -8.29
N GLY A 40 -10.68 3.78 -7.35
CA GLY A 40 -10.55 4.95 -6.46
C GLY A 40 -10.26 6.25 -7.22
N VAL A 41 -9.36 6.20 -8.21
CA VAL A 41 -9.06 7.35 -9.10
C VAL A 41 -10.28 7.74 -9.93
N LEU A 42 -11.04 6.76 -10.43
CA LEU A 42 -12.23 7.02 -11.23
C LEU A 42 -13.34 7.68 -10.38
N LEU A 43 -13.61 7.16 -9.19
CA LEU A 43 -14.63 7.72 -8.31
C LEU A 43 -14.24 9.08 -7.70
N GLY A 44 -12.97 9.26 -7.35
CA GLY A 44 -12.48 10.45 -6.66
C GLY A 44 -12.25 11.63 -7.61
N PRO A 45 -11.07 11.79 -8.21
CA PRO A 45 -10.75 12.93 -9.06
C PRO A 45 -11.49 12.99 -10.40
N VAL A 46 -11.87 11.85 -11.01
CA VAL A 46 -12.49 11.85 -12.35
C VAL A 46 -13.99 12.16 -12.28
N LEU A 47 -14.75 11.41 -11.49
CA LEU A 47 -16.20 11.61 -11.37
C LEU A 47 -16.60 12.63 -10.29
N GLY A 48 -15.71 12.95 -9.34
CA GLY A 48 -15.98 13.95 -8.29
C GLY A 48 -17.12 13.57 -7.35
N ILE A 49 -17.47 12.27 -7.26
CA ILE A 49 -18.63 11.79 -6.50
C ILE A 49 -18.43 12.02 -4.99
N PHE A 50 -17.18 12.05 -4.53
CA PHE A 50 -16.85 12.13 -3.12
C PHE A 50 -15.96 13.33 -2.79
N GLN A 51 -16.17 13.87 -1.59
CA GLN A 51 -15.41 14.98 -1.05
C GLN A 51 -14.02 14.51 -0.61
N LYS A 52 -12.96 14.99 -1.28
CA LYS A 52 -11.58 14.61 -0.99
C LYS A 52 -11.20 14.86 0.48
N ASP A 53 -11.67 15.97 1.06
CA ASP A 53 -11.35 16.37 2.43
C ASP A 53 -11.80 15.34 3.46
N THR A 54 -12.97 14.72 3.26
CA THR A 54 -13.47 13.67 4.16
C THR A 54 -12.55 12.46 4.13
N PHE A 55 -12.10 12.05 2.94
CA PHE A 55 -11.19 10.91 2.79
C PHE A 55 -9.79 11.20 3.34
N VAL A 56 -9.29 12.42 3.17
CA VAL A 56 -8.01 12.85 3.76
C VAL A 56 -8.08 12.88 5.29
N ALA A 57 -9.21 13.28 5.87
CA ALA A 57 -9.38 13.32 7.32
C ALA A 57 -9.46 11.91 7.95
N ILE A 58 -10.05 10.93 7.25
CA ILE A 58 -10.19 9.55 7.76
C ILE A 58 -9.04 8.62 7.36
N SER A 59 -8.24 8.99 6.35
CA SER A 59 -7.15 8.13 5.84
C SER A 59 -6.16 7.69 6.92
N PRO A 60 -5.75 8.54 7.90
CA PRO A 60 -4.82 8.09 8.94
C PRO A 60 -5.42 6.97 9.78
N LEU A 61 -6.70 7.10 10.16
CA LEU A 61 -7.40 6.08 10.94
C LEU A 61 -7.50 4.76 10.16
N MET A 62 -7.84 4.83 8.88
CA MET A 62 -7.93 3.64 8.02
C MET A 62 -6.56 2.98 7.83
N SER A 63 -5.49 3.76 7.67
CA SER A 63 -4.12 3.24 7.60
C SER A 63 -3.72 2.52 8.89
N VAL A 64 -4.02 3.08 10.06
CA VAL A 64 -3.74 2.40 11.34
C VAL A 64 -4.48 1.07 11.43
N VAL A 65 -5.78 1.05 11.14
CA VAL A 65 -6.58 -0.18 11.19
C VAL A 65 -6.05 -1.22 10.20
N ALA A 66 -5.74 -0.83 8.97
CA ALA A 66 -5.20 -1.72 7.95
C ALA A 66 -3.84 -2.30 8.37
N ILE A 67 -2.90 -1.46 8.82
CA ILE A 67 -1.57 -1.91 9.27
C ILE A 67 -1.71 -2.83 10.48
N CYS A 68 -2.58 -2.53 11.45
CA CYS A 68 -2.83 -3.40 12.59
C CYS A 68 -3.32 -4.78 12.15
N ILE A 69 -4.32 -4.85 11.25
CA ILE A 69 -4.87 -6.13 10.77
C ILE A 69 -3.79 -6.93 10.01
N ILE A 70 -3.11 -6.31 9.03
CA ILE A 70 -2.10 -6.97 8.21
C ILE A 70 -0.92 -7.47 9.05
N THR A 71 -0.43 -6.64 10.00
CA THR A 71 0.68 -7.02 10.89
C THR A 71 0.27 -8.13 11.84
N PHE A 72 -0.97 -8.09 12.34
CA PHE A 72 -1.49 -9.12 13.22
C PHE A 72 -1.65 -10.48 12.51
N GLU A 73 -2.22 -10.47 11.30
CA GLU A 73 -2.35 -11.67 10.47
C GLU A 73 -0.99 -12.28 10.11
N SER A 74 -0.03 -11.42 9.73
CA SER A 74 1.35 -11.84 9.45
C SER A 74 2.03 -12.43 10.69
N GLY A 75 1.77 -11.87 11.87
CA GLY A 75 2.31 -12.34 13.14
C GLY A 75 1.74 -13.70 13.57
N ILE A 76 0.44 -13.93 13.40
CA ILE A 76 -0.21 -15.21 13.74
C ILE A 76 0.20 -16.33 12.78
N SER A 77 0.37 -16.00 11.49
CA SER A 77 0.74 -16.98 10.46
C SER A 77 2.23 -17.36 10.49
N LEU A 78 3.03 -16.72 11.35
CA LEU A 78 4.47 -16.95 11.44
C LEU A 78 4.81 -18.26 12.19
N ASP A 79 5.46 -19.19 11.50
CA ASP A 79 6.09 -20.34 12.16
C ASP A 79 7.37 -19.90 12.89
N VAL A 80 7.24 -19.66 14.19
CA VAL A 80 8.34 -19.22 15.07
C VAL A 80 9.54 -20.19 15.05
N LYS A 81 9.32 -21.50 14.86
CA LYS A 81 10.42 -22.48 14.87
C LYS A 81 11.27 -22.35 13.61
N THR A 82 10.62 -22.22 12.46
CA THR A 82 11.27 -22.04 11.17
C THR A 82 11.90 -20.65 11.07
N PHE A 83 11.17 -19.62 11.53
CA PHE A 83 11.67 -18.26 11.67
C PHE A 83 12.99 -18.29 12.43
N ARG A 84 13.03 -18.79 13.69
CA ARG A 84 14.22 -18.81 14.57
C ARG A 84 15.48 -19.37 13.88
N LYS A 85 15.34 -20.42 13.06
CA LYS A 85 16.47 -21.02 12.32
C LYS A 85 17.03 -20.10 11.24
N ALA A 86 16.18 -19.27 10.64
CA ALA A 86 16.53 -18.34 9.57
C ALA A 86 16.69 -16.87 10.04
N LEU A 87 16.54 -16.57 11.34
CA LEU A 87 16.56 -15.19 11.88
C LEU A 87 17.75 -14.41 11.39
N PHE A 88 18.96 -14.92 11.63
CA PHE A 88 20.18 -14.16 11.36
C PHE A 88 20.31 -13.86 9.86
N LYS A 89 20.10 -14.88 9.01
CA LYS A 89 20.14 -14.73 7.56
C LYS A 89 19.08 -13.75 7.05
N SER A 90 17.84 -13.90 7.53
CA SER A 90 16.71 -13.05 7.11
C SER A 90 16.91 -11.62 7.58
N PHE A 91 17.36 -11.41 8.81
CA PHE A 91 17.62 -10.09 9.37
C PHE A 91 18.71 -9.34 8.60
N THR A 92 19.84 -9.99 8.31
CA THR A 92 20.90 -9.39 7.48
C THR A 92 20.39 -9.07 6.08
N LEU A 93 19.62 -9.98 5.47
CA LEU A 93 19.06 -9.76 4.14
C LEU A 93 18.06 -8.59 4.13
N THR A 94 17.20 -8.48 5.13
CA THR A 94 16.23 -7.39 5.29
C THR A 94 16.96 -6.06 5.45
N ILE A 95 17.95 -5.96 6.35
CA ILE A 95 18.72 -4.72 6.53
C ILE A 95 19.41 -4.32 5.23
N LEU A 96 20.11 -5.25 4.59
CA LEU A 96 20.85 -4.96 3.36
C LEU A 96 19.90 -4.49 2.25
N THR A 97 18.79 -5.21 2.05
CA THR A 97 17.79 -4.87 1.03
C THR A 97 17.11 -3.55 1.34
N PHE A 98 16.76 -3.29 2.60
CA PHE A 98 16.12 -2.04 3.01
C PHE A 98 16.98 -0.82 2.70
N PHE A 99 18.25 -0.82 3.12
CA PHE A 99 19.16 0.28 2.81
C PHE A 99 19.47 0.37 1.32
N THR A 100 19.60 -0.77 0.62
CA THR A 100 19.84 -0.78 -0.83
C THR A 100 18.67 -0.14 -1.58
N VAL A 101 17.43 -0.54 -1.28
CA VAL A 101 16.21 0.04 -1.89
C VAL A 101 16.05 1.50 -1.52
N MET A 102 16.23 1.87 -0.24
CA MET A 102 16.16 3.26 0.20
C MET A 102 17.14 4.16 -0.58
N LEU A 103 18.41 3.76 -0.68
CA LEU A 103 19.43 4.55 -1.36
C LEU A 103 19.19 4.57 -2.87
N THR A 104 18.91 3.42 -3.49
CA THR A 104 18.68 3.33 -4.94
C THR A 104 17.47 4.14 -5.38
N VAL A 105 16.32 3.97 -4.72
CA VAL A 105 15.10 4.73 -5.03
C VAL A 105 15.29 6.20 -4.69
N GLY A 106 15.86 6.51 -3.52
CA GLY A 106 16.04 7.88 -3.08
C GLY A 106 16.96 8.69 -3.98
N PHE A 107 18.11 8.13 -4.37
CA PHE A 107 18.99 8.78 -5.34
C PHE A 107 18.38 8.79 -6.75
N ALA A 108 17.74 7.71 -7.21
CA ALA A 108 17.15 7.66 -8.53
C ALA A 108 16.09 8.75 -8.73
N VAL A 109 15.20 8.95 -7.74
CA VAL A 109 14.16 9.98 -7.80
C VAL A 109 14.77 11.38 -7.73
N HIS A 110 15.76 11.60 -6.85
CA HIS A 110 16.43 12.89 -6.76
C HIS A 110 17.17 13.27 -8.06
N PHE A 111 17.84 12.31 -8.71
CA PHE A 111 18.53 12.55 -9.98
C PHE A 111 17.56 12.67 -11.18
N ALA A 112 16.47 11.90 -11.19
CA ALA A 112 15.51 11.93 -12.29
C ALA A 112 14.59 13.16 -12.26
N MET A 113 14.27 13.67 -11.06
CA MET A 113 13.33 14.77 -10.85
C MET A 113 13.86 15.76 -9.78
N PRO A 114 14.99 16.44 -10.04
CA PRO A 114 15.67 17.27 -9.04
C PRO A 114 14.86 18.49 -8.59
N GLU A 115 13.95 18.99 -9.44
CA GLU A 115 13.11 20.16 -9.14
C GLU A 115 11.92 19.84 -8.22
N THR A 116 11.47 18.58 -8.15
CA THR A 116 10.30 18.18 -7.37
C THR A 116 10.63 17.42 -6.09
N PHE A 117 11.78 16.74 -6.04
CA PHE A 117 12.17 15.95 -4.88
C PHE A 117 13.56 16.36 -4.37
N SER A 118 13.58 16.90 -3.15
CA SER A 118 14.81 17.01 -2.37
C SER A 118 15.36 15.62 -2.05
N LEU A 119 16.66 15.53 -1.71
CA LEU A 119 17.28 14.26 -1.32
C LEU A 119 16.56 13.61 -0.14
N LEU A 120 16.07 14.41 0.81
CA LEU A 120 15.31 13.92 1.96
C LEU A 120 13.98 13.29 1.53
N GLU A 121 13.21 13.97 0.68
CA GLU A 121 11.92 13.45 0.19
C GLU A 121 12.11 12.19 -0.68
N GLY A 122 13.16 12.16 -1.50
CA GLY A 122 13.56 10.96 -2.24
C GLY A 122 13.88 9.80 -1.29
N MET A 123 14.68 10.03 -0.25
CA MET A 123 14.98 9.01 0.76
C MET A 123 13.72 8.55 1.52
N LEU A 124 12.82 9.46 1.88
CA LEU A 124 11.53 9.14 2.52
C LEU A 124 10.65 8.27 1.62
N LEU A 125 10.59 8.57 0.32
CA LEU A 125 9.89 7.73 -0.64
C LEU A 125 10.58 6.35 -0.76
N GLY A 126 11.90 6.33 -0.78
CA GLY A 126 12.69 5.10 -0.76
C GLY A 126 12.41 4.23 0.47
N THR A 127 12.24 4.80 1.67
CA THR A 127 11.89 4.03 2.87
C THR A 127 10.47 3.46 2.81
N MET A 128 9.51 4.20 2.27
CA MET A 128 8.14 3.72 2.06
C MET A 128 8.12 2.51 1.13
N VAL A 129 8.87 2.55 0.02
CA VAL A 129 8.97 1.44 -0.93
C VAL A 129 9.72 0.25 -0.33
N ALA A 130 10.82 0.51 0.38
CA ALA A 130 11.62 -0.54 1.02
C ALA A 130 10.83 -1.34 2.07
N GLY A 131 9.87 -0.72 2.75
CA GLY A 131 9.02 -1.37 3.75
C GLY A 131 8.01 -2.38 3.19
N ILE A 132 7.68 -2.31 1.89
CA ILE A 132 6.68 -3.18 1.22
C ILE A 132 7.37 -4.36 0.52
N SER A 133 8.71 -4.37 0.44
CA SER A 133 9.48 -5.42 -0.24
C SER A 133 9.42 -6.74 0.52
N THR A 134 8.47 -7.60 0.13
CA THR A 134 8.37 -9.02 0.52
C THR A 134 9.32 -9.91 -0.26
#